data_AF-H5XQP0-F1
#
_entry.id   AF-H5XQP0-F1
#
_cell.length_a   1.000
_cell.length_b   1.000
_cell.length_c   1.000
_cell.angle_alpha   90.00
_cell.angle_beta   90.00
_cell.angle_gamma   90.00
#
_symmetry.space_group_name_H-M   'P 1'
#
loop_
_entity.id
_entity.type
_entity.pdbx_description
1 polymer ?
#
loop_
_entity_poly.entity_id
_entity_poly.type
_entity_poly.pdbx_seq_one_letter_code
_entity_poly.pdbx_strand_id
1 'polypeptide(L)'
;MRVVRFPARPTRVADDIRAALTSLGRGDDVIGGVAVLGVTPPDSDLEVDAVLVLPHGVLIVVGVDLPDPAMTLTAPLNGEWKADGWPLVRHGTDAPEGATGQDHSNPGMTALALAGRFADRVHATDPTIGVGVVIAVGPYVETVEQPPEDLAGPVRVVYPTASSFLTATTALPTPPRPLTTEQARAVLRDLAPTATSLDDTALTAEGFAAPDTPEATAATDPNGPSAQPVPNSDTPPSSTPTPLSAPASPAGDRRRSFRRHTALASAVLLVVAAVVAIVVVSSQDAPTPASTEPATAETGGVRFNLVARDVATACEPHHAVGDVQSFLLDHGCVEVVRTSFRTTLEGRAVSVSVGAVTFPDAALAGEFERLARTPGTGVLTDVASETGRWTGAAPTFEDATYTTRRDGTTVRTVLAQTDSAAEDSAGDLAFRVAQAALDLPLR
;
A
#
# COMPACT_ATOMS: atom_id res chain seq x y z
N MET A 1 -8.61 9.12 -8.42
CA MET A 1 -8.72 9.90 -7.18
C MET A 1 -7.72 11.05 -7.16
N ARG A 2 -8.20 12.26 -6.92
CA ARG A 2 -7.36 13.44 -6.70
C ARG A 2 -6.95 13.54 -5.23
N VAL A 3 -5.70 13.91 -4.95
CA VAL A 3 -5.19 14.06 -3.58
C VAL A 3 -4.87 15.51 -3.27
N VAL A 4 -5.40 16.01 -2.15
CA VAL A 4 -5.10 17.34 -1.57
C VAL A 4 -4.41 17.14 -0.23
N ARG A 5 -3.26 17.79 -0.04
CA ARG A 5 -2.38 17.57 1.13
C ARG A 5 -2.37 18.79 2.05
N PHE A 6 -2.57 18.56 3.33
CA PHE A 6 -2.34 19.52 4.40
C PHE A 6 -1.15 19.10 5.30
N PRO A 7 -0.56 20.04 6.06
CA PRO A 7 0.61 19.75 6.87
C PRO A 7 0.32 18.84 8.08
N ALA A 8 -0.93 18.82 8.57
CA ALA A 8 -1.36 18.07 9.75
C ALA A 8 -1.07 16.56 9.65
N ARG A 9 -0.48 15.99 10.70
CA ARG A 9 -0.08 14.59 10.84
C ARG A 9 -0.38 14.16 12.27
N PRO A 10 -1.65 13.83 12.59
CA PRO A 10 -2.05 13.56 13.96
C PRO A 10 -1.46 12.24 14.47
N THR A 11 -1.08 11.33 13.57
CA THR A 11 -0.52 10.01 13.91
C THR A 11 0.77 9.73 13.15
N ARG A 12 1.57 8.78 13.65
CA ARG A 12 2.77 8.28 12.95
C ARG A 12 2.40 7.50 11.70
N VAL A 13 1.30 6.74 11.74
CA VAL A 13 0.76 6.01 10.58
C VAL A 13 0.25 6.94 9.45
N ALA A 14 0.13 8.25 9.70
CA ALA A 14 -0.25 9.23 8.69
C ALA A 14 0.61 9.17 7.42
N ASP A 15 1.90 8.84 7.53
CA ASP A 15 2.79 8.73 6.38
C ASP A 15 2.44 7.55 5.47
N ASP A 16 2.11 6.40 6.05
CA ASP A 16 1.68 5.23 5.30
C ASP A 16 0.31 5.46 4.65
N ILE A 17 -0.61 6.14 5.34
CA ILE A 17 -1.92 6.57 4.80
C ILE A 17 -1.72 7.46 3.57
N ARG A 18 -0.83 8.44 3.66
CA ARG A 18 -0.53 9.37 2.56
C ARG A 18 0.09 8.65 1.37
N ALA A 19 1.03 7.74 1.63
CA ALA A 19 1.66 6.92 0.60
C ALA A 19 0.61 6.07 -0.12
N ALA A 20 -0.20 5.32 0.63
CA ALA A 20 -1.25 4.47 0.10
C ALA A 20 -2.28 5.24 -0.74
N LEU A 21 -2.78 6.39 -0.25
CA LEU A 21 -3.80 7.18 -0.98
C LEU A 21 -3.24 7.89 -2.21
N THR A 22 -1.99 8.35 -2.17
CA THR A 22 -1.30 8.92 -3.36
C THR A 22 -1.18 7.89 -4.48
N SER A 23 -1.11 6.62 -4.10
CA SER A 23 -0.84 5.52 -5.00
C SER A 23 -2.06 5.01 -5.79
N LEU A 24 -3.28 5.42 -5.39
CA LEU A 24 -4.55 4.99 -6.00
C LEU A 24 -4.82 5.59 -7.39
N GLY A 25 -3.91 6.43 -7.92
CA GLY A 25 -4.04 7.04 -9.24
C GLY A 25 -5.16 8.09 -9.35
N ARG A 26 -5.19 8.84 -10.46
CA ARG A 26 -6.21 9.89 -10.74
C ARG A 26 -7.35 9.34 -11.61
N GLY A 27 -8.50 10.03 -11.58
CA GLY A 27 -9.67 9.64 -12.37
C GLY A 27 -10.58 8.61 -11.71
N ASP A 28 -11.64 8.24 -12.42
CA ASP A 28 -12.70 7.31 -12.02
C ASP A 28 -12.44 5.84 -12.40
N ASP A 29 -11.31 5.55 -13.08
CA ASP A 29 -10.90 4.20 -13.50
C ASP A 29 -10.72 3.20 -12.35
N VAL A 30 -10.54 3.68 -11.12
CA VAL A 30 -10.33 2.83 -9.92
C VAL A 30 -11.40 3.07 -8.85
N ILE A 31 -11.40 4.25 -8.22
CA ILE A 31 -12.39 4.64 -7.20
C ILE A 31 -13.04 5.99 -7.53
N GLY A 32 -12.34 6.87 -8.26
CA GLY A 32 -12.72 8.28 -8.35
C GLY A 32 -12.53 9.03 -7.03
N GLY A 33 -13.07 10.24 -6.94
CA GLY A 33 -13.13 11.05 -5.73
C GLY A 33 -11.94 11.97 -5.45
N VAL A 34 -12.00 12.58 -4.27
CA VAL A 34 -11.01 13.52 -3.72
C VAL A 34 -10.61 13.06 -2.33
N ALA A 35 -9.34 12.68 -2.14
CA ALA A 35 -8.74 12.47 -0.83
C ALA A 35 -8.16 13.77 -0.30
N VAL A 36 -8.53 14.13 0.92
CA VAL A 36 -7.97 15.25 1.66
C VAL A 36 -7.20 14.71 2.85
N LEU A 37 -5.89 14.95 2.89
CA LEU A 37 -4.97 14.41 3.89
C LEU A 37 -4.67 15.45 4.96
N GLY A 38 -4.74 15.08 6.24
CA GLY A 38 -4.50 15.96 7.39
C GLY A 38 -5.61 16.99 7.58
N VAL A 39 -6.85 16.53 7.80
CA VAL A 39 -8.03 17.41 7.82
C VAL A 39 -8.23 17.99 9.21
N THR A 40 -8.28 19.32 9.28
CA THR A 40 -8.67 20.09 10.46
C THR A 40 -9.77 21.07 10.07
N PRO A 41 -11.06 20.74 10.32
CA PRO A 41 -12.17 21.61 9.95
C PRO A 41 -12.05 22.99 10.63
N PRO A 42 -12.54 24.07 10.00
CA PRO A 42 -12.57 25.39 10.61
C PRO A 42 -13.35 25.39 11.92
N ASP A 43 -12.88 26.22 12.85
CA ASP A 43 -13.51 26.43 14.17
C ASP A 43 -13.68 25.13 14.98
N SER A 44 -12.80 24.16 14.73
CA SER A 44 -12.82 22.84 15.33
C SER A 44 -11.46 22.45 15.90
N ASP A 45 -11.47 21.72 17.01
CA ASP A 45 -10.31 21.02 17.58
C ASP A 45 -10.15 19.60 17.02
N LEU A 46 -10.98 19.24 16.03
CA LEU A 46 -10.96 17.93 15.41
C LEU A 46 -9.85 17.84 14.37
N GLU A 47 -9.06 16.77 14.43
CA GLU A 47 -8.02 16.45 13.45
C GLU A 47 -8.13 14.97 13.07
N VAL A 48 -8.08 14.66 11.77
CA VAL A 48 -8.04 13.30 11.22
C VAL A 48 -7.02 13.17 10.12
N ASP A 49 -6.47 11.96 9.95
CA ASP A 49 -5.41 11.68 8.99
C ASP A 49 -5.87 11.84 7.55
N ALA A 50 -7.11 11.45 7.22
CA ALA A 50 -7.69 11.75 5.91
C ALA A 50 -9.21 11.74 5.90
N VAL A 51 -9.78 12.44 4.93
CA VAL A 51 -11.18 12.29 4.50
C VAL A 51 -11.21 12.06 3.00
N LEU A 52 -11.86 11.00 2.55
CA LEU A 52 -12.05 10.70 1.14
C LEU A 52 -13.49 11.02 0.77
N VAL A 53 -13.68 12.04 -0.05
CA VAL A 53 -14.97 12.35 -0.67
C VAL A 53 -15.04 11.57 -1.97
N LEU A 54 -15.87 10.53 -2.02
CA LEU A 54 -15.99 9.61 -3.14
C LEU A 54 -17.33 9.81 -3.86
N PRO A 55 -17.47 9.38 -5.13
CA PRO A 55 -18.75 9.44 -5.83
C PRO A 55 -19.89 8.72 -5.10
N HIS A 56 -19.58 7.72 -4.27
CA HIS A 56 -20.59 6.91 -3.58
C HIS A 56 -20.70 7.20 -2.08
N GLY A 57 -20.07 8.26 -1.56
CA GLY A 57 -20.12 8.58 -0.13
C GLY A 57 -18.81 9.17 0.38
N VAL A 58 -18.67 9.23 1.71
CA VAL A 58 -17.49 9.79 2.37
C VAL A 58 -16.86 8.72 3.27
N LEU A 59 -15.55 8.50 3.13
CA LEU A 59 -14.77 7.71 4.10
C LEU A 59 -13.96 8.64 4.99
N ILE A 60 -14.08 8.42 6.30
CA ILE A 60 -13.26 9.09 7.30
C ILE A 60 -12.15 8.13 7.70
N VAL A 61 -10.89 8.56 7.58
CA VAL A 61 -9.72 7.76 7.93
C VAL A 61 -9.10 8.29 9.20
N VAL A 62 -9.02 7.44 10.20
CA VAL A 62 -8.41 7.75 11.50
C VAL A 62 -7.25 6.79 11.73
N GLY A 63 -6.06 7.34 11.91
CA GLY A 63 -4.86 6.61 12.25
C GLY A 63 -4.90 6.14 13.70
N VAL A 64 -4.35 4.95 13.94
CA VAL A 64 -4.09 4.41 15.27
C VAL A 64 -2.67 3.91 15.32
N ASP A 65 -1.85 4.59 16.11
CA ASP A 65 -0.48 4.19 16.36
C ASP A 65 -0.42 3.05 17.36
N LEU A 66 0.09 1.91 16.90
CA LEU A 66 0.51 0.79 17.73
C LEU A 66 1.86 1.11 18.41
N PRO A 67 2.13 0.52 19.58
CA PRO A 67 3.42 0.70 20.25
C PRO A 67 4.57 0.13 19.41
N ASP A 68 4.37 -1.06 18.85
CA ASP A 68 5.34 -1.83 18.07
C ASP A 68 4.68 -2.42 16.81
N PRO A 69 5.45 -2.77 15.78
CA PRO A 69 4.99 -3.62 14.68
C PRO A 69 4.39 -4.94 15.19
N ALA A 70 3.42 -5.49 14.47
CA ALA A 70 2.79 -6.77 14.79
C ALA A 70 2.70 -7.67 13.55
N MET A 71 2.77 -8.99 13.73
CA MET A 71 2.47 -9.94 12.65
C MET A 71 0.96 -10.10 12.52
N THR A 72 0.25 -10.18 13.64
CA THR A 72 -1.21 -10.29 13.64
C THR A 72 -1.83 -9.31 14.63
N LEU A 73 -2.76 -8.50 14.15
CA LEU A 73 -3.60 -7.64 14.98
C LEU A 73 -5.03 -8.14 14.97
N THR A 74 -5.53 -8.63 16.10
CA THR A 74 -6.97 -8.86 16.30
C THR A 74 -7.61 -7.58 16.82
N ALA A 75 -8.50 -6.98 16.02
CA ALA A 75 -9.04 -5.65 16.26
C ALA A 75 -10.59 -5.62 16.26
N PRO A 76 -11.25 -6.14 17.31
CA PRO A 76 -12.70 -5.99 17.48
C PRO A 76 -13.07 -4.52 17.68
N LEU A 77 -14.19 -4.09 17.10
CA LEU A 77 -14.70 -2.72 17.32
C LEU A 77 -15.14 -2.52 18.77
N ASN A 78 -15.74 -3.56 19.36
CA ASN A 78 -16.27 -3.55 20.72
C ASN A 78 -15.57 -4.63 21.57
N GLY A 79 -14.26 -4.54 21.72
CA GLY A 79 -13.49 -5.48 22.54
C GLY A 79 -12.06 -5.05 22.78
N GLU A 80 -11.27 -5.89 23.45
CA GLU A 80 -9.84 -5.66 23.62
C GLU A 80 -9.08 -6.01 22.35
N TRP A 81 -8.20 -5.11 21.90
CA TRP A 81 -7.31 -5.37 20.77
C TRP A 81 -6.11 -6.19 21.22
N LYS A 82 -5.65 -7.08 20.35
CA LYS A 82 -4.50 -7.94 20.63
C LYS A 82 -3.50 -7.89 19.50
N ALA A 83 -2.24 -7.61 19.82
CA ALA A 83 -1.11 -7.74 18.92
C ALA A 83 -0.38 -9.05 19.24
N ASP A 84 -0.21 -9.91 18.24
CA ASP A 84 0.45 -11.21 18.35
C ASP A 84 -0.10 -12.08 19.51
N GLY A 85 -1.42 -11.99 19.71
CA GLY A 85 -2.16 -12.70 20.76
C GLY A 85 -2.12 -12.05 22.15
N TRP A 86 -1.36 -10.98 22.33
CA TRP A 86 -1.25 -10.24 23.59
C TRP A 86 -2.11 -8.98 23.58
N PRO A 87 -2.84 -8.67 24.67
CA PRO A 87 -3.53 -7.40 24.82
C PRO A 87 -2.65 -6.19 24.52
N LEU A 88 -3.17 -5.24 23.74
CA LEU A 88 -2.52 -3.94 23.58
C LEU A 88 -2.60 -3.17 24.89
N VAL A 89 -1.43 -2.92 25.47
CA VAL A 89 -1.28 -2.05 26.64
C VAL A 89 -0.65 -0.75 26.17
N ARG A 90 -1.36 0.38 26.32
CA ARG A 90 -0.72 1.68 26.11
C ARG A 90 0.15 2.01 27.32
N HIS A 91 1.45 2.17 27.09
CA HIS A 91 2.32 2.85 28.03
C HIS A 91 2.05 4.36 27.88
N GLY A 92 1.53 4.98 28.94
CA GLY A 92 1.21 6.41 28.94
C GLY A 92 2.47 7.26 28.84
N THR A 93 2.89 7.59 27.62
CA THR A 93 3.83 8.70 27.36
C THR A 93 3.08 10.01 27.08
N ASP A 94 1.77 9.96 26.81
CA ASP A 94 0.90 11.13 26.62
C ASP A 94 -0.15 11.29 27.74
N ALA A 95 0.00 10.56 28.84
CA ALA A 95 -0.92 10.68 29.96
C ALA A 95 -0.55 11.91 30.80
N PRO A 96 -1.52 12.77 31.20
CA PRO A 96 -1.24 13.90 32.09
C PRO A 96 -0.55 13.40 33.36
N GLU A 97 0.46 14.14 33.83
CA GLU A 97 1.26 13.79 35.01
C GLU A 97 0.34 13.37 36.18
N GLY A 98 0.37 12.08 36.53
CA GLY A 98 -0.43 11.51 37.63
C GLY A 98 -1.25 10.26 37.27
N ALA A 99 -1.40 9.90 35.99
CA ALA A 99 -2.09 8.67 35.60
C ALA A 99 -1.20 7.43 35.86
N THR A 100 -1.41 6.76 36.99
CA THR A 100 -0.69 5.56 37.41
C THR A 100 -1.33 4.25 36.92
N GLY A 101 -2.09 4.29 35.82
CA GLY A 101 -2.83 3.12 35.31
C GLY A 101 -2.42 2.74 33.88
N GLN A 102 -2.11 1.47 33.65
CA GLN A 102 -2.14 0.86 32.31
C GLN A 102 -3.56 0.98 31.77
N ASP A 103 -3.78 1.90 30.82
CA ASP A 103 -5.08 2.07 30.20
C ASP A 103 -5.26 0.97 29.14
N HIS A 104 -6.16 0.03 29.41
CA HIS A 104 -6.55 -1.06 28.51
C HIS A 104 -7.69 -0.60 27.58
N SER A 105 -7.81 0.71 27.36
CA SER A 105 -8.86 1.29 26.53
C SER A 105 -8.64 0.90 25.07
N ASN A 106 -9.68 0.35 24.44
CA ASN A 106 -9.65 -0.01 23.02
C ASN A 106 -9.40 1.26 22.18
N PRO A 107 -8.27 1.37 21.46
CA PRO A 107 -7.95 2.56 20.69
C PRO A 107 -8.94 2.81 19.54
N GLY A 108 -9.58 1.75 19.02
CA GLY A 108 -10.65 1.84 18.04
C GLY A 108 -11.88 2.60 18.53
N MET A 109 -12.20 2.57 19.83
CA MET A 109 -13.33 3.33 20.38
C MET A 109 -13.08 4.84 20.32
N THR A 110 -11.84 5.27 20.60
CA THR A 110 -11.45 6.68 20.46
C THR A 110 -11.50 7.11 18.99
N ALA A 111 -11.00 6.27 18.08
CA ALA A 111 -11.04 6.53 16.64
C ALA A 111 -12.49 6.62 16.12
N LEU A 112 -13.37 5.71 16.55
CA LEU A 112 -14.79 5.73 16.20
C LEU A 112 -15.51 6.97 16.73
N ALA A 113 -15.24 7.40 17.97
CA ALA A 113 -15.83 8.61 18.52
C ALA A 113 -15.38 9.87 17.76
N LEU A 114 -14.12 9.91 17.34
CA LEU A 114 -13.60 10.98 16.48
C LEU A 114 -14.26 10.96 15.10
N ALA A 115 -14.32 9.80 14.45
CA ALA A 115 -14.98 9.64 13.16
C ALA A 115 -16.48 9.98 13.22
N GLY A 116 -17.18 9.65 14.31
CA GLY A 116 -18.58 10.00 14.52
C GLY A 116 -18.82 11.51 14.47
N ARG A 117 -17.93 12.31 15.07
CA ARG A 117 -18.02 13.78 15.02
C ARG A 117 -17.82 14.34 13.61
N PHE A 118 -16.97 13.73 12.80
CA PHE A 118 -16.84 14.07 11.38
C PHE A 118 -18.06 13.62 10.57
N ALA A 119 -18.63 12.44 10.86
CA ALA A 119 -19.83 11.96 10.21
C ALA A 119 -21.03 12.88 10.47
N ASP A 120 -21.21 13.35 11.71
CA ASP A 120 -22.24 14.33 12.07
C ASP A 120 -22.11 15.62 11.26
N ARG A 121 -20.87 16.06 11.01
CA ARG A 121 -20.56 17.25 10.22
C ARG A 121 -20.86 17.06 8.73
N VAL A 122 -20.55 15.89 8.17
CA VAL A 122 -20.95 15.52 6.80
C VAL A 122 -22.48 15.48 6.69
N HIS A 123 -23.19 14.84 7.63
CA HIS A 123 -24.65 14.76 7.61
C HIS A 123 -25.34 16.12 7.85
N ALA A 124 -24.68 17.05 8.56
CA ALA A 124 -25.16 18.42 8.70
C ALA A 124 -25.10 19.19 7.36
N THR A 125 -24.18 18.81 6.46
CA THR A 125 -24.13 19.32 5.09
C THR A 125 -25.22 18.69 4.23
N ASP A 126 -25.31 17.36 4.25
CA ASP A 126 -26.37 16.60 3.56
C ASP A 126 -26.58 15.24 4.25
N PRO A 127 -27.76 14.97 4.84
CA PRO A 127 -28.04 13.75 5.59
C PRO A 127 -28.18 12.50 4.70
N THR A 128 -28.20 12.65 3.37
CA THR A 128 -28.31 11.53 2.43
C THR A 128 -26.97 10.91 2.07
N ILE A 129 -25.86 11.55 2.42
CA ILE A 129 -24.50 11.08 2.13
C ILE A 129 -24.16 9.89 3.02
N GLY A 130 -23.86 8.74 2.42
CA GLY A 130 -23.34 7.58 3.15
C GLY A 130 -21.94 7.85 3.70
N VAL A 131 -21.72 7.54 4.97
CA VAL A 131 -20.42 7.68 5.64
C VAL A 131 -19.90 6.33 6.12
N GLY A 132 -18.63 6.05 5.82
CA GLY A 132 -17.90 4.90 6.36
C GLY A 132 -16.62 5.32 7.07
N VAL A 133 -16.05 4.40 7.83
CA VAL A 133 -14.87 4.67 8.67
C VAL A 133 -13.77 3.66 8.40
N VAL A 134 -12.55 4.16 8.20
CA VAL A 134 -11.34 3.36 8.13
C VAL A 134 -10.48 3.69 9.33
N ILE A 135 -10.18 2.68 10.13
CA ILE A 135 -9.21 2.77 11.22
C ILE A 135 -7.90 2.19 10.69
N ALA A 136 -6.98 3.07 10.33
CA ALA A 136 -5.68 2.71 9.75
C ALA A 136 -4.68 2.48 10.89
N VAL A 137 -4.10 1.29 10.97
CA VAL A 137 -3.18 0.89 12.05
C VAL A 137 -1.74 0.84 11.55
N GLY A 138 -0.77 1.25 12.36
CA GLY A 138 0.66 1.23 12.01
C GLY A 138 1.54 1.21 13.27
N PRO A 139 2.87 1.05 13.17
CA PRO A 139 3.70 1.32 11.98
C PRO A 139 3.76 0.17 10.96
N TYR A 140 3.59 -1.09 11.36
CA TYR A 140 3.47 -2.22 10.44
C TYR A 140 2.59 -3.30 11.05
N VAL A 141 1.66 -3.81 10.25
CA VAL A 141 0.87 -4.99 10.59
C VAL A 141 0.75 -5.88 9.35
N GLU A 142 1.23 -7.12 9.43
CA GLU A 142 1.14 -8.06 8.30
C GLU A 142 -0.32 -8.48 8.07
N THR A 143 -1.02 -8.91 9.13
CA THR A 143 -2.41 -9.34 9.06
C THR A 143 -3.27 -8.62 10.09
N VAL A 144 -4.37 -7.99 9.63
CA VAL A 144 -5.40 -7.42 10.50
C VAL A 144 -6.63 -8.32 10.48
N GLU A 145 -6.99 -8.85 11.64
CA GLU A 145 -8.18 -9.68 11.86
C GLU A 145 -9.27 -8.86 12.54
N GLN A 146 -10.29 -8.49 11.77
CA GLN A 146 -11.53 -7.91 12.29
C GLN A 146 -12.59 -9.03 12.41
N PRO A 147 -13.29 -9.16 13.55
CA PRO A 147 -14.31 -10.19 13.72
C PRO A 147 -15.41 -10.11 12.65
N PRO A 148 -15.94 -11.26 12.17
CA PRO A 148 -16.97 -11.28 11.12
C PRO A 148 -18.23 -10.47 11.44
N GLU A 149 -18.62 -10.42 12.72
CA GLU A 149 -19.74 -9.62 13.20
C GLU A 149 -19.57 -8.11 12.97
N ASP A 150 -18.32 -7.62 13.01
CA ASP A 150 -18.00 -6.20 12.81
C ASP A 150 -17.92 -5.84 11.31
N LEU A 151 -17.65 -6.82 10.44
CA LEU A 151 -17.55 -6.62 8.98
C LEU A 151 -18.90 -6.31 8.32
N ALA A 152 -20.02 -6.59 8.99
CA ALA A 152 -21.35 -6.25 8.49
C ALA A 152 -21.61 -4.72 8.47
N GLY A 153 -20.87 -3.95 9.28
CA GLY A 153 -20.99 -2.49 9.35
C GLY A 153 -20.08 -1.74 8.36
N PRO A 154 -20.13 -0.40 8.36
CA PRO A 154 -19.35 0.46 7.45
C PRO A 154 -17.95 0.79 7.97
N VAL A 155 -17.46 0.04 8.97
CA VAL A 155 -16.18 0.28 9.64
C VAL A 155 -15.19 -0.81 9.25
N ARG A 156 -13.98 -0.42 8.86
CA ARG A 156 -12.87 -1.34 8.55
C ARG A 156 -11.63 -0.97 9.34
N VAL A 157 -11.00 -1.95 9.99
CA VAL A 157 -9.66 -1.81 10.57
C VAL A 157 -8.65 -2.41 9.59
N VAL A 158 -7.65 -1.64 9.18
CA VAL A 158 -6.70 -2.06 8.14
C VAL A 158 -5.30 -1.53 8.38
N TYR A 159 -4.28 -2.26 7.91
CA TYR A 159 -2.97 -1.67 7.65
C TYR A 159 -3.07 -0.84 6.35
N PRO A 160 -2.61 0.43 6.31
CA PRO A 160 -2.81 1.30 5.16
C PRO A 160 -1.98 0.86 3.94
N THR A 161 -2.66 0.26 2.96
CA THR A 161 -2.13 -0.05 1.63
C THR A 161 -3.15 0.39 0.59
N ALA A 162 -2.75 0.50 -0.68
CA ALA A 162 -3.68 0.83 -1.76
C ALA A 162 -4.85 -0.17 -1.82
N SER A 163 -4.53 -1.46 -1.74
CA SER A 163 -5.49 -2.57 -1.77
C SER A 163 -6.43 -2.59 -0.57
N SER A 164 -5.94 -2.23 0.63
CA SER A 164 -6.78 -2.18 1.82
C SER A 164 -7.76 -1.00 1.78
N PHE A 165 -7.33 0.17 1.30
CA PHE A 165 -8.24 1.30 1.06
C PHE A 165 -9.28 0.99 -0.02
N LEU A 166 -8.87 0.39 -1.14
CA LEU A 166 -9.79 -0.09 -2.18
C LEU A 166 -10.87 -1.01 -1.60
N THR A 167 -10.45 -2.02 -0.85
CA THR A 167 -11.36 -2.96 -0.20
C THR A 167 -12.27 -2.23 0.79
N ALA A 168 -11.76 -1.26 1.55
CA ALA A 168 -12.55 -0.50 2.51
C ALA A 168 -13.65 0.35 1.86
N THR A 169 -13.47 0.82 0.61
CA THR A 169 -14.55 1.51 -0.13
C THR A 169 -15.77 0.64 -0.36
N THR A 170 -15.61 -0.69 -0.44
CA THR A 170 -16.74 -1.61 -0.59
C THR A 170 -17.62 -1.70 0.67
N ALA A 171 -17.11 -1.22 1.80
CA ALA A 171 -17.86 -1.13 3.05
C ALA A 171 -18.76 0.11 3.12
N LEU A 172 -18.62 1.06 2.18
CA LEU A 172 -19.48 2.24 2.15
C LEU A 172 -20.93 1.85 1.88
N PRO A 173 -21.89 2.42 2.62
CA PRO A 173 -23.29 2.34 2.24
C PRO A 173 -23.46 2.93 0.85
N THR A 174 -23.80 2.11 -0.15
CA THR A 174 -23.92 2.58 -1.53
C THR A 174 -25.23 3.35 -1.70
N PRO A 175 -25.20 4.67 -1.97
CA PRO A 175 -26.40 5.43 -2.24
C PRO A 175 -26.99 5.01 -3.59
N PRO A 176 -28.30 5.19 -3.80
CA PRO A 176 -28.96 4.86 -5.07
C PRO A 176 -28.45 5.70 -6.25
N ARG A 177 -27.75 6.81 -5.98
CA ARG A 177 -27.17 7.71 -6.97
C ARG A 177 -25.80 8.20 -6.51
N PRO A 178 -24.85 8.43 -7.44
CA PRO A 178 -23.60 9.10 -7.11
C PRO A 178 -23.84 10.52 -6.58
N LEU A 179 -22.92 11.00 -5.73
CA LEU A 179 -22.87 12.36 -5.25
C LEU A 179 -22.65 13.33 -6.41
N THR A 180 -23.32 14.48 -6.36
CA THR A 180 -23.14 15.55 -7.34
C THR A 180 -21.87 16.35 -7.07
N THR A 181 -21.37 17.08 -8.08
CA THR A 181 -20.24 18.01 -7.88
C THR A 181 -20.55 19.08 -6.83
N GLU A 182 -21.83 19.49 -6.71
CA GLU A 182 -22.28 20.43 -5.69
C GLU A 182 -22.21 19.83 -4.27
N GLN A 183 -22.71 18.62 -4.08
CA GLN A 183 -22.62 17.90 -2.80
C GLN A 183 -21.16 17.69 -2.39
N ALA A 184 -20.32 17.21 -3.31
CA ALA A 184 -18.89 17.02 -3.06
C ALA A 184 -18.21 18.33 -2.66
N ARG A 185 -18.51 19.43 -3.36
CA ARG A 185 -17.96 20.75 -3.04
C ARG A 185 -18.45 21.29 -1.70
N ALA A 186 -19.71 21.04 -1.35
CA ALA A 186 -20.25 21.44 -0.06
C ALA A 186 -19.50 20.76 1.10
N VAL A 187 -19.30 19.44 1.00
CA VAL A 187 -18.49 18.67 1.97
C VAL A 187 -17.05 19.18 2.02
N LEU A 188 -16.40 19.37 0.88
CA LEU A 188 -15.01 19.86 0.82
C LEU A 188 -14.89 21.28 1.43
N ARG A 189 -15.85 22.16 1.19
CA ARG A 189 -15.84 23.52 1.74
C ARG A 189 -15.96 23.53 3.26
N ASP A 190 -16.79 22.64 3.79
CA ASP A 190 -17.00 22.57 5.24
C ASP A 190 -15.83 21.90 5.98
N LEU A 191 -15.26 20.83 5.41
CA LEU A 191 -14.16 20.09 6.05
C LEU A 191 -12.77 20.68 5.78
N ALA A 192 -12.56 21.24 4.59
CA ALA A 192 -11.26 21.75 4.14
C ALA A 192 -11.44 22.93 3.15
N PRO A 193 -11.85 24.12 3.63
CA PRO A 193 -12.18 25.26 2.76
C PRO A 193 -11.03 25.73 1.87
N THR A 194 -9.78 25.42 2.24
CA THR A 194 -8.58 25.72 1.44
C THR A 194 -8.35 24.70 0.31
N ALA A 195 -9.05 23.56 0.31
CA ALA A 195 -9.02 22.53 -0.73
C ALA A 195 -10.00 22.80 -1.89
N THR A 196 -10.76 23.90 -1.87
CA THR A 196 -11.88 24.14 -2.80
C THR A 196 -11.49 24.70 -4.17
N SER A 197 -10.26 24.47 -4.66
CA SER A 197 -9.84 24.90 -6.00
C SER A 197 -10.36 24.01 -7.13
N LEU A 198 -11.18 23.00 -6.82
CA LEU A 198 -11.72 22.04 -7.79
C LEU A 198 -12.98 22.58 -8.47
N ASP A 199 -12.85 22.83 -9.77
CA ASP A 199 -13.95 23.18 -10.66
C ASP A 199 -14.83 21.95 -10.97
N ASP A 200 -15.99 22.18 -11.60
CA ASP A 200 -16.93 21.10 -11.93
C ASP A 200 -16.32 20.09 -12.91
N THR A 201 -15.45 20.55 -13.82
CA THR A 201 -14.72 19.68 -14.76
C THR A 201 -13.83 18.69 -14.01
N ALA A 202 -13.03 19.16 -13.05
CA ALA A 202 -12.17 18.32 -12.25
C ALA A 202 -12.94 17.32 -11.38
N LEU A 203 -14.06 17.75 -10.78
CA LEU A 203 -14.91 16.84 -9.99
C LEU A 203 -15.60 15.80 -10.89
N THR A 204 -16.11 16.19 -12.05
CA THR A 204 -16.73 15.24 -12.99
C THR A 204 -15.72 14.20 -13.48
N ALA A 205 -14.47 14.60 -13.73
CA ALA A 205 -13.39 13.68 -14.10
C ALA A 205 -12.99 12.69 -12.97
N GLU A 206 -13.38 12.97 -11.73
CA GLU A 206 -13.22 12.05 -10.60
C GLU A 206 -14.50 11.25 -10.31
N GLY A 207 -15.48 11.25 -11.23
CA GLY A 207 -16.67 10.39 -11.18
C GLY A 207 -17.90 10.97 -10.48
N PHE A 208 -17.88 12.25 -10.07
CA PHE A 208 -19.05 12.91 -9.50
C PHE A 208 -20.10 13.25 -10.56
N ALA A 209 -21.38 13.21 -10.20
CA ALA A 209 -22.48 13.52 -11.10
C ALA A 209 -22.62 15.04 -11.35
N ALA A 210 -22.92 15.43 -12.59
CA ALA A 210 -23.24 16.82 -12.89
C ALA A 210 -24.57 17.24 -12.22
N PRO A 211 -24.68 18.51 -11.76
CA PRO A 211 -25.82 18.98 -10.97
C PRO A 211 -27.18 18.93 -11.70
N ASP A 212 -27.17 18.86 -13.05
CA ASP A 212 -28.37 18.84 -13.88
C ASP A 212 -28.35 17.71 -14.92
N THR A 213 -28.13 16.46 -14.52
CA THR A 213 -28.53 15.33 -15.39
C THR A 213 -29.99 14.99 -15.08
N PRO A 214 -30.99 15.52 -15.82
CA PRO A 214 -32.33 15.01 -15.71
C PRO A 214 -32.32 13.53 -16.10
N GLU A 215 -32.87 12.73 -15.19
CA GLU A 215 -33.46 11.42 -15.41
C GLU A 215 -33.17 10.86 -16.81
N ALA A 216 -32.05 10.14 -16.94
CA ALA A 216 -31.90 9.16 -18.01
C ALA A 216 -32.98 8.10 -17.76
N THR A 217 -34.15 8.41 -18.30
CA THR A 217 -35.27 7.53 -18.49
C THR A 217 -34.70 6.24 -19.06
N ALA A 218 -35.06 5.13 -18.41
CA ALA A 218 -35.10 3.86 -19.07
C ALA A 218 -35.82 4.05 -20.41
N ALA A 219 -35.04 4.05 -21.50
CA ALA A 219 -35.50 4.03 -22.86
C ALA A 219 -34.30 3.56 -23.71
N THR A 220 -34.36 2.54 -24.54
CA THR A 220 -35.41 1.60 -24.93
C THR A 220 -34.64 0.53 -25.69
N ASP A 221 -34.82 -0.74 -25.32
CA ASP A 221 -34.58 -1.86 -26.23
C ASP A 221 -35.27 -1.59 -27.56
N PRO A 222 -34.57 -1.45 -28.70
CA PRO A 222 -35.19 -1.55 -30.00
C PRO A 222 -35.00 -2.99 -30.50
N ASN A 223 -35.47 -3.97 -29.72
CA ASN A 223 -35.71 -5.32 -30.23
C ASN A 223 -36.95 -5.88 -29.55
N GLY A 224 -38.09 -5.53 -30.14
CA GLY A 224 -39.39 -6.04 -29.73
C GLY A 224 -39.49 -7.57 -29.77
N PRO A 225 -40.46 -8.13 -29.03
CA PRO A 225 -40.62 -9.57 -28.87
C PRO A 225 -41.18 -10.18 -30.15
N SER A 226 -40.34 -10.93 -30.87
CA SER A 226 -40.82 -11.95 -31.79
C SER A 226 -41.25 -13.17 -30.99
N ALA A 227 -42.57 -13.32 -30.86
CA ALA A 227 -43.22 -14.55 -30.45
C ALA A 227 -42.95 -15.65 -31.49
N GLN A 228 -42.30 -16.74 -31.07
CA GLN A 228 -42.52 -18.09 -31.62
C GLN A 228 -42.22 -19.17 -30.57
N PRO A 229 -42.84 -20.36 -30.68
CA PRO A 229 -43.27 -21.18 -29.56
C PRO A 229 -42.25 -22.24 -29.16
N VAL A 230 -42.05 -22.43 -27.85
CA VAL A 230 -41.36 -23.59 -27.30
C VAL A 230 -42.37 -24.73 -27.05
N PRO A 231 -42.15 -25.94 -27.59
CA PRO A 231 -42.96 -27.09 -27.27
C PRO A 231 -42.57 -27.69 -25.92
N ASN A 232 -43.60 -28.16 -25.21
CA ASN A 232 -43.54 -28.90 -23.96
C ASN A 232 -42.44 -29.95 -23.91
N SER A 233 -41.80 -30.09 -22.75
CA SER A 233 -41.20 -31.35 -22.33
C SER A 233 -41.39 -31.53 -20.84
N ASP A 234 -41.82 -32.75 -20.52
CA ASP A 234 -42.51 -33.16 -19.31
C ASP A 234 -41.63 -33.19 -18.05
N THR A 235 -42.27 -32.85 -16.95
CA THR A 235 -41.88 -33.21 -15.58
C THR A 235 -42.01 -34.72 -15.36
N PRO A 236 -41.09 -35.33 -14.59
CA PRO A 236 -41.51 -36.36 -13.62
C PRO A 236 -41.03 -36.06 -12.18
N PRO A 237 -41.70 -36.64 -11.16
CA PRO A 237 -41.66 -36.15 -9.79
C PRO A 237 -40.60 -36.81 -8.89
N SER A 238 -40.28 -36.08 -7.82
CA SER A 238 -39.90 -36.47 -6.45
C SER A 238 -39.25 -37.83 -6.18
N SER A 239 -38.10 -37.80 -5.50
CA SER A 239 -37.72 -38.80 -4.50
C SER A 239 -36.89 -38.16 -3.38
N THR A 240 -37.40 -38.23 -2.16
CA THR A 240 -36.69 -37.98 -0.90
C THR A 240 -35.60 -39.04 -0.68
N PRO A 241 -34.50 -38.72 0.02
CA PRO A 241 -34.03 -39.68 1.02
C PRO A 241 -33.61 -39.08 2.37
N THR A 242 -34.12 -39.77 3.39
CA THR A 242 -33.74 -40.00 4.79
C THR A 242 -32.28 -39.68 5.21
N PRO A 243 -32.05 -39.19 6.44
CA PRO A 243 -30.70 -38.97 6.99
C PRO A 243 -30.08 -40.28 7.50
N LEU A 244 -28.82 -40.56 7.11
CA LEU A 244 -28.04 -41.67 7.64
C LEU A 244 -27.00 -41.20 8.69
N SER A 245 -27.19 -41.76 9.87
CA SER A 245 -26.29 -42.06 10.99
C SER A 245 -24.79 -41.74 10.89
N ALA A 246 -24.33 -41.10 11.97
CA ALA A 246 -22.96 -40.96 12.41
C ALA A 246 -22.23 -42.30 12.64
N PRO A 247 -20.90 -42.39 12.45
CA PRO A 247 -20.07 -43.45 12.99
C PRO A 247 -19.50 -43.09 14.36
N ALA A 248 -19.67 -44.03 15.29
CA ALA A 248 -19.11 -44.01 16.63
C ALA A 248 -17.58 -44.13 16.63
N SER A 249 -16.92 -43.35 17.50
CA SER A 249 -15.50 -43.53 17.86
C SER A 249 -15.35 -44.66 18.87
N PRO A 250 -14.41 -45.60 18.71
CA PRO A 250 -14.00 -46.48 19.79
C PRO A 250 -12.86 -45.86 20.60
N ALA A 251 -13.07 -45.79 21.91
CA ALA A 251 -12.04 -45.57 22.91
C ALA A 251 -10.99 -46.70 22.87
N GLY A 252 -9.72 -46.33 22.92
CA GLY A 252 -8.58 -47.25 22.89
C GLY A 252 -7.46 -46.75 23.79
N ASP A 253 -7.60 -47.03 25.07
CA ASP A 253 -6.64 -46.81 26.14
C ASP A 253 -5.36 -47.64 25.91
N ARG A 254 -4.17 -47.04 25.96
CA ARG A 254 -2.89 -47.74 26.20
C ARG A 254 -1.74 -46.78 26.53
N ARG A 255 -1.61 -46.52 27.84
CA ARG A 255 -0.31 -46.28 28.50
C ARG A 255 0.65 -47.44 28.18
N ARG A 256 1.87 -47.13 27.72
CA ARG A 256 3.10 -47.81 28.16
C ARG A 256 4.33 -46.96 27.87
N SER A 257 5.04 -46.67 28.96
CA SER A 257 6.40 -46.15 29.00
C SER A 257 7.38 -47.03 28.24
N PHE A 258 8.38 -46.43 27.59
CA PHE A 258 9.75 -46.95 27.69
C PHE A 258 10.78 -45.82 27.66
N ARG A 259 11.67 -45.90 28.65
CA ARG A 259 12.83 -45.04 28.88
C ARG A 259 13.92 -45.31 27.84
N ARG A 260 14.63 -44.23 27.50
CA ARG A 260 16.09 -44.09 27.29
C ARG A 260 16.79 -45.07 26.35
N HIS A 261 17.41 -44.53 25.30
CA HIS A 261 18.82 -44.77 24.99
C HIS A 261 19.48 -43.51 24.42
N THR A 262 20.49 -43.04 25.15
CA THR A 262 21.52 -42.07 24.76
C THR A 262 22.65 -42.75 23.98
N ALA A 263 23.41 -41.92 23.28
CA ALA A 263 24.76 -42.10 22.74
C ALA A 263 24.86 -42.53 21.27
N LEU A 264 25.17 -41.58 20.38
CA LEU A 264 26.38 -41.52 19.55
C LEU A 264 26.22 -40.41 18.51
N ALA A 265 26.92 -39.28 18.66
CA ALA A 265 27.27 -38.39 17.54
C ALA A 265 28.29 -37.29 17.96
N SER A 266 29.35 -37.65 18.70
CA SER A 266 30.45 -36.73 19.04
C SER A 266 31.61 -36.75 18.03
N ALA A 267 31.44 -37.38 16.85
CA ALA A 267 32.48 -37.48 15.82
C ALA A 267 32.35 -36.42 14.69
N VAL A 268 31.21 -35.74 14.56
CA VAL A 268 30.98 -34.75 13.48
C VAL A 268 31.52 -33.36 13.87
N LEU A 269 31.50 -33.02 15.17
CA LEU A 269 31.88 -31.68 15.63
C LEU A 269 33.39 -31.41 15.53
N LEU A 270 34.24 -32.44 15.61
CA LEU A 270 35.70 -32.28 15.51
C LEU A 270 36.20 -32.08 14.08
N VAL A 271 35.47 -32.58 13.08
CA VAL A 271 35.81 -32.36 11.66
C VAL A 271 35.43 -30.93 11.24
N VAL A 272 34.32 -30.40 11.74
CA VAL A 272 33.90 -29.01 11.46
C VAL A 272 34.86 -27.99 12.11
N ALA A 273 35.30 -28.23 13.34
CA ALA A 273 36.25 -27.33 14.02
C ALA A 273 37.64 -27.29 13.33
N ALA A 274 38.10 -28.42 12.78
CA ALA A 274 39.37 -28.47 12.04
C ALA A 274 39.30 -27.77 10.68
N VAL A 275 38.13 -27.79 10.01
CA VAL A 275 37.91 -27.08 8.75
C VAL A 275 37.81 -25.57 8.97
N VAL A 276 37.19 -25.12 10.06
CA VAL A 276 37.11 -23.67 10.39
C VAL A 276 38.48 -23.10 10.78
N ALA A 277 39.34 -23.86 11.45
CA ALA A 277 40.68 -23.37 11.82
C ALA A 277 41.63 -23.21 10.61
N ILE A 278 41.43 -23.97 9.52
CA ILE A 278 42.26 -23.88 8.31
C ILE A 278 41.86 -22.68 7.43
N VAL A 279 40.61 -22.21 7.50
CA VAL A 279 40.15 -21.03 6.72
C VAL A 279 40.61 -19.69 7.34
N VAL A 280 41.02 -19.65 8.60
CA VAL A 280 41.40 -18.40 9.30
C VAL A 280 42.90 -18.05 9.15
N VAL A 281 43.74 -18.94 8.60
CA VAL A 281 45.21 -18.72 8.56
C VAL A 281 45.77 -18.43 7.16
N SER A 282 44.96 -18.40 6.10
CA SER A 282 45.47 -18.20 4.73
C SER A 282 44.67 -17.22 3.89
N SER A 283 44.56 -15.97 4.38
CA SER A 283 44.22 -14.80 3.56
C SER A 283 45.03 -13.57 3.98
N GLN A 284 46.36 -13.69 3.91
CA GLN A 284 47.19 -12.53 3.59
C GLN A 284 47.40 -12.56 2.08
N ASP A 285 46.60 -11.79 1.35
CA ASP A 285 46.90 -11.44 -0.02
C ASP A 285 46.65 -9.94 -0.26
N ALA A 286 47.53 -9.40 -1.10
CA ALA A 286 47.82 -8.00 -1.37
C ALA A 286 46.61 -7.13 -1.78
N PRO A 287 46.71 -5.78 -1.71
CA PRO A 287 45.66 -4.90 -2.20
C PRO A 287 45.43 -5.09 -3.71
N THR A 288 44.33 -5.74 -4.05
CA THR A 288 43.77 -5.76 -5.42
C THR A 288 43.46 -4.32 -5.84
N PRO A 289 43.88 -3.88 -7.04
CA PRO A 289 43.61 -2.52 -7.51
C PRO A 289 42.10 -2.28 -7.62
N ALA A 290 41.65 -1.15 -7.08
CA ALA A 290 40.27 -0.69 -7.19
C ALA A 290 39.87 -0.64 -8.68
N SER A 291 38.83 -1.39 -9.04
CA SER A 291 38.23 -1.34 -10.36
C SER A 291 37.63 0.06 -10.56
N THR A 292 38.18 0.83 -11.50
CA THR A 292 37.65 2.14 -11.90
C THR A 292 36.35 1.92 -12.68
N GLU A 293 35.24 1.83 -11.99
CA GLU A 293 33.91 1.84 -12.60
C GLU A 293 33.68 3.21 -13.29
N PRO A 294 33.14 3.26 -14.52
CA PRO A 294 32.94 4.53 -15.21
C PRO A 294 31.95 5.41 -14.44
N ALA A 295 32.43 6.55 -13.97
CA ALA A 295 31.63 7.54 -13.25
C ALA A 295 30.52 8.19 -14.12
N THR A 296 30.50 7.91 -15.42
CA THR A 296 29.58 8.51 -16.40
C THR A 296 29.21 7.49 -17.48
N ALA A 297 27.92 7.36 -17.77
CA ALA A 297 27.37 6.54 -18.85
C ALA A 297 26.50 7.40 -19.80
N GLU A 298 26.39 7.00 -21.06
CA GLU A 298 25.56 7.72 -22.04
C GLU A 298 24.64 6.73 -22.77
N THR A 299 23.34 7.02 -22.76
CA THR A 299 22.31 6.20 -23.41
C THR A 299 21.15 7.09 -23.85
N GLY A 300 20.51 6.77 -24.98
CA GLY A 300 19.40 7.57 -25.52
C GLY A 300 19.73 9.05 -25.75
N GLY A 301 21.01 9.39 -25.94
CA GLY A 301 21.49 10.79 -26.04
C GLY A 301 21.52 11.56 -24.71
N VAL A 302 21.35 10.86 -23.58
CA VAL A 302 21.39 11.43 -22.23
C VAL A 302 22.62 10.93 -21.48
N ARG A 303 23.36 11.87 -20.88
CA ARG A 303 24.55 11.57 -20.07
C ARG A 303 24.20 11.47 -18.60
N PHE A 304 24.47 10.31 -18.00
CA PHE A 304 24.20 10.00 -16.60
C PHE A 304 25.51 9.96 -15.82
N ASN A 305 25.58 10.71 -14.73
CA ASN A 305 26.71 10.69 -13.81
C ASN A 305 26.33 9.85 -12.59
N LEU A 306 27.14 8.83 -12.29
CA LEU A 306 26.90 7.93 -11.17
C LEU A 306 27.05 8.67 -9.84
N VAL A 307 26.05 8.54 -8.98
CA VAL A 307 26.04 9.10 -7.62
C VAL A 307 26.30 7.99 -6.60
N ALA A 308 25.61 6.86 -6.74
CA ALA A 308 25.76 5.72 -5.86
C ALA A 308 25.42 4.42 -6.60
N ARG A 309 26.03 3.33 -6.15
CA ARG A 309 25.73 1.96 -6.59
C ARG A 309 25.76 1.03 -5.40
N ASP A 310 24.90 0.03 -5.44
CA ASP A 310 24.85 -1.08 -4.52
C ASP A 310 24.46 -2.36 -5.29
N VAL A 311 25.06 -3.48 -4.90
CA VAL A 311 24.84 -4.80 -5.50
C VAL A 311 24.74 -5.81 -4.38
N ALA A 312 23.60 -6.49 -4.29
CA ALA A 312 23.36 -7.53 -3.30
C ALA A 312 22.92 -8.83 -3.99
N THR A 313 23.34 -9.96 -3.42
CA THR A 313 22.98 -11.32 -3.90
C THR A 313 21.76 -11.89 -3.17
N ALA A 314 21.15 -11.08 -2.29
CA ALA A 314 19.91 -11.38 -1.61
C ALA A 314 19.02 -10.13 -1.63
N CYS A 315 17.72 -10.34 -1.74
CA CYS A 315 16.74 -9.27 -1.64
C CYS A 315 16.46 -8.96 -0.17
N GLU A 316 17.30 -8.13 0.44
CA GLU A 316 17.11 -7.70 1.81
C GLU A 316 15.84 -6.84 1.95
N PRO A 317 15.10 -6.94 3.07
CA PRO A 317 13.79 -6.29 3.22
C PRO A 317 13.81 -4.79 2.97
N HIS A 318 14.89 -4.09 3.31
CA HIS A 318 14.94 -2.62 3.28
C HIS A 318 15.24 -2.04 1.89
N HIS A 319 15.53 -2.88 0.89
CA HIS A 319 15.83 -2.42 -0.46
C HIS A 319 14.59 -2.09 -1.31
N ALA A 320 13.39 -2.29 -0.77
CA ALA A 320 12.11 -2.04 -1.40
C ALA A 320 11.07 -1.58 -0.38
N VAL A 321 9.98 -0.99 -0.88
CA VAL A 321 8.78 -0.62 -0.09
C VAL A 321 7.51 -1.15 -0.75
N GLY A 322 6.42 -1.23 0.02
CA GLY A 322 5.10 -1.64 -0.48
C GLY A 322 5.01 -3.11 -0.90
N ASP A 323 4.10 -3.43 -1.81
CA ASP A 323 3.91 -4.80 -2.32
C ASP A 323 5.16 -5.35 -3.04
N VAL A 324 5.99 -4.48 -3.63
CA VAL A 324 7.30 -4.85 -4.21
C VAL A 324 8.21 -5.42 -3.12
N GLN A 325 8.19 -4.86 -1.91
CA GLN A 325 8.92 -5.41 -0.77
C GLN A 325 8.41 -6.78 -0.39
N SER A 326 7.09 -6.91 -0.20
CA SER A 326 6.45 -8.19 0.16
C SER A 326 6.77 -9.28 -0.87
N PHE A 327 6.67 -8.96 -2.16
CA PHE A 327 6.96 -9.91 -3.22
C PHE A 327 8.41 -10.43 -3.16
N LEU A 328 9.37 -9.53 -2.93
CA LEU A 328 10.79 -9.90 -2.84
C LEU A 328 11.10 -10.72 -1.57
N LEU A 329 10.37 -10.49 -0.48
CA LEU A 329 10.47 -11.31 0.73
C LEU A 329 9.93 -12.73 0.52
N ASP A 330 8.78 -12.83 -0.16
CA ASP A 330 8.10 -14.11 -0.38
C ASP A 330 8.83 -15.00 -1.39
N HIS A 331 9.34 -14.41 -2.47
CA HIS A 331 9.88 -15.16 -3.61
C HIS A 331 11.41 -15.13 -3.70
N GLY A 332 12.07 -14.20 -3.00
CA GLY A 332 13.50 -13.97 -3.09
C GLY A 332 13.94 -13.45 -4.45
N CYS A 333 15.26 -13.29 -4.61
CA CYS A 333 15.90 -12.98 -5.89
C CYS A 333 17.32 -13.54 -5.93
N VAL A 334 17.89 -13.61 -7.13
CA VAL A 334 19.29 -14.02 -7.36
C VAL A 334 20.23 -12.84 -7.13
N GLU A 335 19.82 -11.65 -7.56
CA GLU A 335 20.61 -10.43 -7.47
C GLU A 335 19.69 -9.22 -7.49
N VAL A 336 20.03 -8.19 -6.72
CA VAL A 336 19.48 -6.85 -6.84
C VAL A 336 20.62 -5.85 -7.03
N VAL A 337 20.52 -5.05 -8.09
CA VAL A 337 21.44 -3.93 -8.37
C VAL A 337 20.66 -2.64 -8.25
N ARG A 338 21.15 -1.71 -7.43
CA ARG A 338 20.55 -0.39 -7.25
C ARG A 338 21.59 0.67 -7.58
N THR A 339 21.18 1.66 -8.35
CA THR A 339 22.08 2.73 -8.82
C THR A 339 21.33 4.05 -8.85
N SER A 340 22.01 5.11 -8.45
CA SER A 340 21.50 6.47 -8.47
C SER A 340 22.38 7.30 -9.39
N PHE A 341 21.74 8.09 -10.25
CA PHE A 341 22.41 8.94 -11.23
C PHE A 341 21.88 10.37 -11.16
N ARG A 342 22.73 11.31 -11.57
CA ARG A 342 22.32 12.68 -11.89
C ARG A 342 22.58 12.95 -13.36
N THR A 343 21.61 13.55 -14.02
CA THR A 343 21.76 14.03 -15.40
C THR A 343 21.31 15.48 -15.53
N THR A 344 21.65 16.08 -16.65
CA THR A 344 21.16 17.40 -17.05
C THR A 344 20.71 17.30 -18.50
N LEU A 345 19.42 17.54 -18.74
CA LEU A 345 18.83 17.55 -20.07
C LEU A 345 18.13 18.89 -20.25
N GLU A 346 18.35 19.57 -21.38
CA GLU A 346 17.76 20.89 -21.67
C GLU A 346 17.99 21.93 -20.54
N GLY A 347 19.15 21.88 -19.88
CA GLY A 347 19.51 22.78 -18.78
C GLY A 347 18.83 22.47 -17.44
N ARG A 348 18.01 21.41 -17.36
CA ARG A 348 17.34 20.97 -16.14
C ARG A 348 18.02 19.76 -15.54
N ALA A 349 18.30 19.82 -14.23
CA ALA A 349 18.83 18.69 -13.48
C ALA A 349 17.72 17.66 -13.23
N VAL A 350 18.07 16.39 -13.41
CA VAL A 350 17.19 15.24 -13.16
C VAL A 350 17.93 14.24 -12.31
N SER A 351 17.29 13.86 -11.20
CA SER A 351 17.73 12.77 -10.33
C SER A 351 17.06 11.48 -10.77
N VAL A 352 17.84 10.40 -10.88
CA VAL A 352 17.39 9.13 -11.45
C VAL A 352 17.78 7.99 -10.53
N SER A 353 16.81 7.19 -10.11
CA SER A 353 17.02 5.91 -9.41
C SER A 353 16.75 4.78 -10.39
N VAL A 354 17.68 3.83 -10.51
CA VAL A 354 17.55 2.64 -11.33
C VAL A 354 17.81 1.42 -10.47
N GLY A 355 16.83 0.53 -10.42
CA GLY A 355 16.95 -0.77 -9.78
C GLY A 355 16.76 -1.90 -10.79
N ALA A 356 17.51 -2.99 -10.64
CA ALA A 356 17.39 -4.20 -11.44
C ALA A 356 17.38 -5.42 -10.53
N VAL A 357 16.31 -6.22 -10.62
CA VAL A 357 16.15 -7.47 -9.86
C VAL A 357 16.24 -8.64 -10.81
N THR A 358 17.16 -9.56 -10.55
CA THR A 358 17.31 -10.82 -11.29
C THR A 358 16.62 -11.95 -10.52
N PHE A 359 15.70 -12.63 -11.18
CA PHE A 359 14.98 -13.79 -10.63
C PHE A 359 15.56 -15.12 -11.12
N PRO A 360 15.30 -16.24 -10.42
CA PRO A 360 15.73 -17.57 -10.85
C PRO A 360 15.13 -18.01 -12.19
N ASP A 361 13.94 -17.50 -12.54
CA ASP A 361 13.27 -17.82 -13.79
C ASP A 361 12.46 -16.64 -14.35
N ALA A 362 12.07 -16.77 -15.62
CA ALA A 362 11.41 -15.71 -16.37
C ALA A 362 9.91 -15.56 -16.04
N ALA A 363 9.28 -16.58 -15.46
CA ALA A 363 7.87 -16.50 -15.06
C ALA A 363 7.73 -15.60 -13.83
N LEU A 364 8.58 -15.81 -12.83
CA LEU A 364 8.63 -14.98 -11.63
C LEU A 364 9.01 -13.53 -11.95
N ALA A 365 9.97 -13.31 -12.86
CA ALA A 365 10.27 -11.98 -13.37
C ALA A 365 9.06 -11.33 -14.06
N GLY A 366 8.23 -12.09 -14.77
CA GLY A 366 7.00 -11.59 -15.38
C GLY A 366 5.90 -11.25 -14.37
N GLU A 367 5.83 -11.95 -13.25
CA GLU A 367 4.96 -11.61 -12.11
C GLU A 367 5.41 -10.32 -11.45
N PHE A 368 6.72 -10.20 -11.15
CA PHE A 368 7.28 -8.98 -10.59
C PHE A 368 7.12 -7.77 -11.52
N GLU A 369 7.34 -7.91 -12.83
CA GLU A 369 7.12 -6.81 -13.78
C GLU A 369 5.66 -6.33 -13.78
N ARG A 370 4.68 -7.25 -13.71
CA ARG A 370 3.26 -6.89 -13.62
C ARG A 370 2.94 -6.18 -12.31
N LEU A 371 3.49 -6.67 -11.20
CA LEU A 371 3.35 -6.02 -9.91
C LEU A 371 3.92 -4.60 -9.95
N ALA A 372 5.17 -4.46 -10.41
CA ALA A 372 5.89 -3.19 -10.47
C ALA A 372 5.26 -2.19 -11.46
N ARG A 373 4.55 -2.65 -12.50
CA ARG A 373 3.77 -1.78 -13.40
C ARG A 373 2.46 -1.28 -12.79
N THR A 374 1.93 -1.99 -11.81
CA THR A 374 0.70 -1.58 -11.14
C THR A 374 1.01 -0.36 -10.27
N PRO A 375 0.38 0.79 -10.50
CA PRO A 375 0.58 1.96 -9.65
C PRO A 375 0.33 1.62 -8.18
N GLY A 376 1.25 2.03 -7.32
CA GLY A 376 1.09 1.93 -5.87
C GLY A 376 1.46 0.63 -5.21
N THR A 377 2.05 -0.30 -5.94
CA THR A 377 2.68 -1.50 -5.38
C THR A 377 4.04 -1.21 -4.74
N GLY A 378 4.50 0.05 -4.74
CA GLY A 378 5.80 0.43 -4.20
C GLY A 378 6.94 0.33 -5.21
N VAL A 379 8.17 0.56 -4.74
CA VAL A 379 9.37 0.70 -5.58
C VAL A 379 10.62 0.19 -4.85
N LEU A 380 11.73 0.05 -5.58
CA LEU A 380 13.04 -0.15 -4.99
C LEU A 380 13.53 1.17 -4.36
N THR A 381 14.08 1.08 -3.15
CA THR A 381 14.64 2.22 -2.42
C THR A 381 15.86 2.75 -3.14
N ASP A 382 15.93 4.08 -3.36
CA ASP A 382 17.08 4.74 -3.96
C ASP A 382 18.32 4.62 -3.06
N VAL A 383 19.42 4.08 -3.61
CA VAL A 383 20.65 3.82 -2.87
C VAL A 383 21.34 5.11 -2.42
N ALA A 384 21.31 6.19 -3.20
CA ALA A 384 21.92 7.46 -2.78
C ALA A 384 21.12 8.15 -1.67
N SER A 385 19.80 8.01 -1.63
CA SER A 385 18.96 8.49 -0.53
C SER A 385 19.20 7.67 0.73
N GLU A 386 19.23 6.34 0.63
CA GLU A 386 19.52 5.42 1.75
C GLU A 386 20.90 5.67 2.37
N THR A 387 21.91 5.93 1.52
CA THR A 387 23.31 6.12 1.95
C THR A 387 23.71 7.59 2.15
N GLY A 388 22.79 8.54 1.95
CA GLY A 388 23.06 9.98 2.09
C GLY A 388 24.11 10.53 1.12
N ARG A 389 24.22 9.96 -0.10
CA ARG A 389 25.22 10.32 -1.11
C ARG A 389 24.78 11.43 -2.07
N TRP A 390 23.52 11.86 -2.02
CA TRP A 390 23.07 13.03 -2.78
C TRP A 390 23.79 14.30 -2.30
N THR A 391 24.30 15.07 -3.25
CA THR A 391 24.86 16.41 -2.97
C THR A 391 23.75 17.46 -3.14
N GLY A 392 23.49 18.24 -2.09
CA GLY A 392 22.39 19.23 -2.07
C GLY A 392 21.10 18.66 -1.49
N ALA A 393 19.94 19.16 -1.94
CA ALA A 393 18.66 18.61 -1.56
C ALA A 393 18.50 17.19 -2.15
N ALA A 394 18.22 16.21 -1.31
CA ALA A 394 17.96 14.85 -1.76
C ALA A 394 16.61 14.77 -2.48
N PRO A 395 16.51 14.07 -3.62
CA PRO A 395 15.23 13.80 -4.26
C PRO A 395 14.36 12.92 -3.37
N THR A 396 13.06 13.21 -3.33
CA THR A 396 12.07 12.40 -2.60
C THR A 396 11.49 11.28 -3.47
N PHE A 397 11.60 11.41 -4.79
CA PHE A 397 10.99 10.56 -5.83
C PHE A 397 9.47 10.40 -5.74
N GLU A 398 8.77 11.19 -4.93
CA GLU A 398 7.31 11.08 -4.72
C GLU A 398 6.47 11.39 -5.97
N ASP A 399 6.94 12.30 -6.84
CA ASP A 399 6.31 12.66 -8.12
C ASP A 399 7.21 12.26 -9.31
N ALA A 400 8.06 11.25 -9.12
CA ALA A 400 8.96 10.81 -10.16
C ALA A 400 8.20 10.12 -11.30
N THR A 401 8.66 10.33 -12.53
CA THR A 401 8.23 9.50 -13.65
C THR A 401 8.78 8.09 -13.45
N TYR A 402 7.87 7.12 -13.41
CA TYR A 402 8.19 5.72 -13.25
C TYR A 402 8.13 4.98 -14.59
N THR A 403 9.10 4.12 -14.85
CA THR A 403 9.01 3.14 -15.94
C THR A 403 9.70 1.84 -15.58
N THR A 404 9.30 0.76 -16.25
CA THR A 404 9.86 -0.57 -15.99
C THR A 404 9.88 -1.42 -17.25
N ARG A 405 10.91 -2.26 -17.35
CA ARG A 405 11.13 -3.19 -18.46
C ARG A 405 11.76 -4.47 -17.96
N ARG A 406 11.23 -5.59 -18.42
CA ARG A 406 11.85 -6.90 -18.24
C ARG A 406 12.75 -7.27 -19.41
N ASP A 407 13.90 -7.86 -19.10
CA ASP A 407 14.83 -8.50 -20.02
C ASP A 407 15.14 -9.92 -19.49
N GLY A 408 14.53 -10.93 -20.12
CA GLY A 408 14.61 -12.31 -19.66
C GLY A 408 14.11 -12.50 -18.22
N THR A 409 15.04 -12.78 -17.32
CA THR A 409 14.82 -12.98 -15.87
C THR A 409 15.09 -11.73 -15.04
N THR A 410 15.52 -10.63 -15.65
CA THR A 410 15.81 -9.37 -14.95
C THR A 410 14.70 -8.37 -15.20
N VAL A 411 14.18 -7.75 -14.13
CA VAL A 411 13.25 -6.62 -14.24
C VAL A 411 13.95 -5.37 -13.78
N ARG A 412 13.92 -4.34 -14.63
CA ARG A 412 14.49 -3.04 -14.33
C ARG A 412 13.39 -2.02 -14.09
N THR A 413 13.50 -1.28 -13.00
CA THR A 413 12.61 -0.18 -12.63
C THR A 413 13.39 1.12 -12.60
N VAL A 414 12.77 2.21 -13.04
CA VAL A 414 13.40 3.54 -13.09
C VAL A 414 12.44 4.57 -12.50
N LEU A 415 12.97 5.44 -11.66
CA LEU A 415 12.32 6.67 -11.19
C LEU A 415 13.15 7.86 -11.68
N ALA A 416 12.53 8.83 -12.35
CA ALA A 416 13.18 10.06 -12.76
C ALA A 416 12.41 11.29 -12.23
N GLN A 417 13.10 12.15 -11.49
CA GLN A 417 12.53 13.37 -10.90
C GLN A 417 13.33 14.60 -11.33
N THR A 418 12.63 15.64 -11.81
CA THR A 418 13.21 16.95 -12.07
C THR A 418 13.24 17.80 -10.81
N ASP A 419 14.32 18.57 -10.60
CA ASP A 419 14.49 19.40 -9.39
C ASP A 419 13.49 20.59 -9.27
N SER A 420 12.64 20.83 -10.28
CA SER A 420 11.62 21.90 -10.30
C SER A 420 10.25 21.37 -10.71
N ALA A 421 9.22 21.62 -9.90
CA ALA A 421 7.91 20.93 -9.96
C ALA A 421 6.77 21.69 -10.67
N ALA A 422 7.01 22.58 -11.64
CA ALA A 422 5.97 23.55 -12.04
C ALA A 422 5.76 23.84 -13.54
N GLU A 423 6.10 22.94 -14.46
CA GLU A 423 5.73 23.12 -15.88
C GLU A 423 5.34 21.81 -16.55
N ASP A 424 4.35 21.84 -17.45
CA ASP A 424 3.92 20.68 -18.26
C ASP A 424 5.09 20.04 -19.04
N SER A 425 6.11 20.84 -19.38
CA SER A 425 7.33 20.40 -20.05
C SER A 425 8.27 19.55 -19.17
N ALA A 426 8.09 19.55 -17.85
CA ALA A 426 8.90 18.78 -16.91
C ALA A 426 8.55 17.28 -16.95
N GLY A 427 7.27 16.94 -17.14
CA GLY A 427 6.81 15.55 -17.27
C GLY A 427 7.39 14.86 -18.50
N ASP A 428 7.36 15.53 -19.66
CA ASP A 428 7.94 15.01 -20.91
C ASP A 428 9.46 14.79 -20.80
N LEU A 429 10.15 15.69 -20.10
CA LEU A 429 11.59 15.58 -19.89
C LEU A 429 11.93 14.40 -18.98
N ALA A 430 11.27 14.29 -17.83
CA ALA A 430 11.46 13.17 -16.89
C ALA A 430 11.16 11.82 -17.56
N PHE A 431 10.10 11.74 -18.38
CA PHE A 431 9.77 10.54 -19.14
C PHE A 431 10.87 10.15 -20.13
N ARG A 432 11.40 11.09 -20.92
CA ARG A 432 12.51 10.80 -21.86
C ARG A 432 13.76 10.31 -21.13
N VAL A 433 14.10 10.92 -19.99
CA VAL A 433 15.24 10.49 -19.17
C VAL A 433 15.00 9.09 -18.60
N ALA A 434 13.79 8.81 -18.10
CA ALA A 434 13.44 7.51 -17.56
C ALA A 434 13.53 6.40 -18.62
N GLN A 435 13.06 6.65 -19.84
CA GLN A 435 13.17 5.73 -20.97
C GLN A 435 14.63 5.46 -21.34
N ALA A 436 15.47 6.50 -21.44
CA ALA A 436 16.89 6.33 -21.72
C ALA A 436 17.60 5.50 -20.63
N ALA A 437 17.27 5.74 -19.36
CA ALA A 437 17.88 5.06 -18.21
C ALA A 437 17.60 3.55 -18.16
N LEU A 438 16.54 3.06 -18.84
CA LEU A 438 16.30 1.62 -18.96
C LEU A 438 17.46 0.88 -19.62
N ASP A 439 18.21 1.54 -20.50
CA ASP A 439 19.33 0.98 -21.26
C ASP A 439 20.71 1.18 -20.58
N LEU A 440 20.76 1.73 -19.36
CA LEU A 440 22.03 1.95 -18.65
C LEU A 440 22.78 0.64 -18.39
N PRO A 441 24.11 0.59 -18.55
CA PRO A 441 24.89 -0.53 -18.06
C PRO A 441 24.88 -0.49 -16.53
N LEU A 442 24.32 -1.52 -15.91
CA LEU A 442 24.32 -1.69 -14.44
C LEU A 442 25.38 -2.68 -13.97
N ARG A 443 26.22 -3.17 -14.90
CA ARG A 443 27.33 -4.11 -14.66
C ARG A 443 28.60 -3.62 -15.30
#